data_AF-A0A7J4NMG1-F1
#
_entry.id   AF-A0A7J4NMG1-F1
#
_cell.length_a   1.000
_cell.length_b   1.000
_cell.length_c   1.000
_cell.angle_alpha   90.00
_cell.angle_beta   90.00
_cell.angle_gamma   90.00
#
_symmetry.space_group_name_H-M   'P 1'
#
loop_
_entity.id
_entity.type
_entity.pdbx_description
1 polymer ?
#
loop_
_entity_poly.entity_id
_entity_poly.type
_entity_poly.pdbx_seq_one_letter_code
_entity_poly.pdbx_strand_id
1 'polypeptide(L)'
;MGGSLQTPTKTRFSHHIVRDDSLLDTPPSRTAWIVFAGLLAITTLLTILYFTSEAGAIIAILLFIIIGIPAWLLGFSIPVVAWWSWCTRRLGLHTRQREAESWLVAGMLSAIPALTINSMIFPIVAGTIFSDYMVELLLPVVSAPIGEEICKGLFVLAFYSSIDSPKRGFQIGFTVGLGFAMLENLIYILSSAFGGPIAFTMTALVRGIGSIPGHAFWTGLTGTGLGWYLMTQKAKGSMGVQTPETVGEKKDVAQLDWKLLDPKSGEFVGEDESNSAVVAPATQLLGEFRLPLLEPMSKLEGLGGLPTPKHPIIGLLLAMAGHAFWNGSLTLLGLVAEAANLSEFQIGIIFVIWSAVLVTGILLIGWGIIRGVINTPNPHSG
;
A
#
# COMPACT_ATOMS: atom_id res chain seq x y z
N MET A 1 -28.51 -14.50 -22.17
CA MET A 1 -29.94 -14.28 -22.47
C MET A 1 -30.32 -12.91 -21.94
N GLY A 2 -30.52 -11.93 -22.82
CA GLY A 2 -30.96 -10.57 -22.42
C GLY A 2 -32.47 -10.48 -22.51
N GLY A 3 -33.16 -10.46 -21.38
CA GLY A 3 -34.60 -10.24 -21.31
C GLY A 3 -34.92 -8.75 -21.43
N SER A 4 -35.86 -8.38 -22.29
CA SER A 4 -36.41 -7.02 -22.32
C SER A 4 -37.44 -6.87 -21.20
N LEU A 5 -37.28 -5.81 -20.40
CA LEU A 5 -38.23 -5.44 -19.35
C LEU A 5 -39.47 -4.83 -20.03
N GLN A 6 -40.57 -5.58 -20.06
CA GLN A 6 -41.85 -5.08 -20.57
C GLN A 6 -42.67 -4.51 -19.41
N THR A 7 -43.11 -3.26 -19.52
CA THR A 7 -43.99 -2.63 -18.54
C THR A 7 -45.40 -2.45 -19.11
N PRO A 8 -46.47 -2.74 -18.35
CA PRO A 8 -47.86 -2.65 -18.82
C PRO A 8 -48.34 -1.20 -19.02
N THR A 9 -47.57 -0.22 -18.56
CA THR A 9 -47.86 1.21 -18.69
C THR A 9 -46.64 1.95 -19.26
N LYS A 10 -46.86 3.18 -19.75
CA LYS A 10 -45.81 4.02 -20.34
C LYS A 10 -44.82 4.45 -19.26
N THR A 11 -43.68 3.77 -19.18
CA THR A 11 -42.63 4.04 -18.18
C THR A 11 -41.56 4.97 -18.75
N ARG A 12 -41.13 5.96 -17.96
CA ARG A 12 -39.99 6.84 -18.31
C ARG A 12 -38.72 6.25 -17.69
N PHE A 13 -37.83 5.73 -18.52
CA PHE A 13 -36.48 5.37 -18.08
C PHE A 13 -35.67 6.65 -17.85
N SER A 14 -35.09 6.77 -16.67
CA SER A 14 -34.15 7.84 -16.35
C SER A 14 -32.86 7.18 -15.87
N HIS A 15 -31.79 7.36 -16.64
CA HIS A 15 -30.50 6.82 -16.26
C HIS A 15 -29.94 7.70 -15.14
N HIS A 16 -29.87 7.15 -13.94
CA HIS A 16 -29.19 7.79 -12.82
C HIS A 16 -27.77 7.23 -12.80
N ILE A 17 -26.76 8.11 -12.82
CA ILE A 17 -25.37 7.70 -12.64
C ILE A 17 -25.25 7.26 -11.18
N VAL A 18 -25.40 5.97 -10.94
CA VAL A 18 -25.12 5.36 -9.64
C VAL A 18 -23.61 5.17 -9.58
N ARG A 19 -23.00 5.70 -8.51
CA ARG A 19 -21.56 5.53 -8.28
C ARG A 19 -21.29 4.06 -7.96
N ASP A 20 -20.25 3.49 -8.55
CA ASP A 20 -19.83 2.15 -8.18
C ASP A 20 -19.32 2.16 -6.74
N ASP A 21 -20.09 1.51 -5.87
CA ASP A 21 -19.80 1.30 -4.45
C ASP A 21 -19.34 -0.15 -4.21
N SER A 22 -18.85 -0.83 -5.26
CA SER A 22 -18.26 -2.15 -5.16
C SER A 22 -17.15 -2.19 -4.11
N LEU A 23 -17.12 -3.30 -3.38
CA LEU A 23 -16.02 -3.59 -2.48
C LEU A 23 -14.75 -3.81 -3.31
N LEU A 24 -13.63 -3.33 -2.80
CA LEU A 24 -12.32 -3.49 -3.43
C LEU A 24 -12.02 -4.98 -3.69
N ASP A 25 -12.14 -5.39 -4.95
CA ASP A 25 -11.73 -6.71 -5.41
C ASP A 25 -10.32 -6.61 -6.03
N THR A 26 -9.33 -7.14 -5.32
CA THR A 26 -7.95 -7.12 -5.80
C THR A 26 -7.51 -8.53 -6.17
N PRO A 27 -6.80 -8.69 -7.30
CA PRO A 27 -6.38 -10.01 -7.76
C PRO A 27 -5.53 -10.72 -6.70
N PRO A 28 -5.48 -12.07 -6.70
CA PRO A 28 -4.62 -12.79 -5.76
C PRO A 28 -3.16 -12.32 -5.86
N SER A 29 -2.55 -12.00 -4.72
CA SER A 29 -1.19 -11.43 -4.64
C SER A 29 -0.17 -12.38 -5.27
N ARG A 30 -0.37 -13.69 -5.10
CA ARG A 30 0.42 -14.73 -5.75
C ARG A 30 0.43 -14.60 -7.28
N THR A 31 -0.72 -14.32 -7.89
CA THR A 31 -0.82 -14.16 -9.35
C THR A 31 -0.01 -12.96 -9.81
N ALA A 32 -0.11 -11.82 -9.11
CA ALA A 32 0.68 -10.64 -9.42
C ALA A 32 2.19 -10.92 -9.32
N TRP A 33 2.65 -11.61 -8.26
CA TRP A 33 4.05 -11.99 -8.12
C TRP A 33 4.54 -12.96 -9.20
N ILE A 34 3.71 -13.89 -9.66
CA ILE A 34 4.06 -14.81 -10.76
C ILE A 34 4.26 -14.02 -12.07
N VAL A 35 3.35 -13.09 -12.39
CA VAL A 35 3.49 -12.25 -13.59
C VAL A 35 4.75 -11.39 -13.51
N PHE A 36 5.01 -10.78 -12.34
CA PHE A 36 6.22 -9.99 -12.11
C PHE A 36 7.50 -10.82 -12.25
N ALA A 37 7.54 -12.03 -11.67
CA ALA A 37 8.67 -12.94 -11.81
C ALA A 37 8.89 -13.36 -13.27
N GLY A 38 7.82 -13.55 -14.05
CA GLY A 38 7.90 -13.81 -15.48
C GLY A 38 8.53 -12.64 -16.25
N LEU A 39 8.10 -11.41 -15.99
CA LEU A 39 8.69 -10.21 -16.60
C LEU A 39 10.19 -10.07 -16.30
N LEU A 40 10.57 -10.30 -15.04
CA LEU A 40 11.96 -10.29 -14.61
C LEU A 40 12.79 -11.40 -15.30
N ALA A 41 12.24 -12.60 -15.42
CA ALA A 41 12.91 -13.70 -16.09
C ALA A 41 13.16 -13.35 -17.57
N ILE A 42 12.18 -12.77 -18.26
CA ILE A 42 12.32 -12.35 -19.66
C ILE A 42 13.42 -11.30 -19.82
N THR A 43 13.44 -10.24 -19.01
CA THR A 43 14.49 -9.21 -19.11
C THR A 43 15.86 -9.72 -18.71
N THR A 44 15.93 -10.65 -17.76
CA THR A 44 17.18 -11.33 -17.41
C THR A 44 17.69 -12.19 -18.57
N LEU A 45 16.82 -12.94 -19.25
CA LEU A 45 17.18 -13.72 -20.44
C LEU A 45 17.66 -12.83 -21.59
N LEU A 46 17.02 -11.68 -21.83
CA LEU A 46 17.49 -10.70 -22.80
C LEU A 46 18.87 -10.13 -22.41
N THR A 47 19.10 -9.90 -21.12
CA THR A 47 20.41 -9.47 -20.61
C THR A 47 21.46 -10.56 -20.78
N ILE A 48 21.13 -11.84 -20.58
CA ILE A 48 22.06 -12.95 -20.84
C ILE A 48 22.39 -13.03 -22.33
N LEU A 49 21.39 -12.95 -23.21
CA LEU A 49 21.57 -12.94 -24.67
C LEU A 49 22.48 -11.78 -25.12
N TYR A 50 22.41 -10.64 -24.43
CA TYR A 50 23.28 -9.51 -24.70
C TYR A 50 24.77 -9.84 -24.56
N PHE A 51 25.14 -10.76 -23.66
CA PHE A 51 26.53 -11.15 -23.41
C PHE A 51 27.02 -12.35 -24.23
N THR A 52 26.19 -12.99 -25.06
CA THR A 52 26.61 -14.21 -25.76
C THR A 52 27.48 -13.95 -26.99
N SER A 53 27.20 -12.89 -27.74
CA SER A 53 27.89 -12.54 -28.99
C SER A 53 27.49 -11.13 -29.44
N GLU A 54 28.23 -10.53 -30.37
CA GLU A 54 27.86 -9.22 -30.95
C GLU A 54 26.49 -9.26 -31.64
N ALA A 55 26.20 -10.33 -32.39
CA ALA A 55 24.89 -10.53 -32.99
C ALA A 55 23.79 -10.72 -31.91
N GLY A 56 24.11 -11.44 -30.83
CA GLY A 56 23.24 -11.59 -29.67
C GLY A 56 22.93 -10.26 -28.99
N ALA A 57 23.93 -9.39 -28.84
CA ALA A 57 23.77 -8.04 -28.30
C ALA A 57 22.81 -7.18 -29.12
N ILE A 58 22.96 -7.18 -30.46
CA ILE A 58 22.07 -6.44 -31.36
C ILE A 58 20.62 -6.97 -31.24
N ILE A 59 20.44 -8.30 -31.29
CA ILE A 59 19.12 -8.91 -31.16
C ILE A 59 18.50 -8.61 -29.79
N ALA A 60 19.28 -8.71 -28.71
CA ALA A 60 18.83 -8.41 -27.36
C ALA A 60 18.36 -6.97 -27.22
N ILE A 61 19.09 -5.99 -27.79
CA ILE A 61 18.68 -4.58 -27.79
C ILE A 61 17.36 -4.39 -28.55
N LEU A 62 17.23 -4.99 -29.74
CA LEU A 62 16.01 -4.87 -30.54
C LEU A 62 14.79 -5.46 -29.82
N LEU A 63 14.94 -6.67 -29.26
CA LEU A 63 13.89 -7.31 -28.47
C LEU A 63 13.59 -6.53 -27.18
N PHE A 64 14.60 -5.93 -26.56
CA PHE A 64 14.42 -5.10 -25.38
C PHE A 64 13.59 -3.85 -25.68
N ILE A 65 13.82 -3.19 -26.81
CA ILE A 65 13.04 -2.02 -27.22
C ILE A 65 11.59 -2.41 -27.56
N ILE A 66 11.40 -3.51 -28.30
CA ILE A 66 10.07 -3.91 -28.79
C ILE A 66 9.23 -4.60 -27.71
N ILE A 67 9.85 -5.38 -26.83
CA ILE A 67 9.16 -6.23 -25.85
C ILE A 67 9.46 -5.76 -24.43
N GLY A 68 10.74 -5.56 -24.09
CA GLY A 68 11.17 -5.21 -22.72
C GLY A 68 10.54 -3.92 -22.21
N ILE A 69 10.71 -2.82 -22.94
CA ILE A 69 10.18 -1.50 -22.53
C ILE A 69 8.65 -1.53 -22.43
N PRO A 70 7.87 -1.95 -23.44
CA PRO A 70 6.41 -2.01 -23.32
C PRO A 70 5.92 -2.95 -22.21
N ALA A 71 6.55 -4.12 -22.05
CA ALA A 71 6.16 -5.07 -21.01
C ALA A 71 6.33 -4.50 -19.61
N TRP A 72 7.38 -3.71 -19.38
CA TRP A 72 7.61 -3.04 -18.10
C TRP A 72 6.81 -1.77 -17.90
N LEU A 73 6.49 -1.03 -18.96
CA LEU A 73 5.52 0.07 -18.89
C LEU A 73 4.12 -0.42 -18.51
N LEU A 74 3.80 -1.67 -18.82
CA LEU A 74 2.58 -2.32 -18.33
C LEU A 74 2.78 -3.00 -16.97
N GLY A 75 4.00 -3.44 -16.67
CA GLY A 75 4.34 -4.25 -15.49
C GLY A 75 4.83 -3.48 -14.27
N PHE A 76 5.17 -2.19 -14.37
CA PHE A 76 5.78 -1.39 -13.30
C PHE A 76 4.92 -1.29 -12.04
N SER A 77 3.60 -1.39 -12.19
CA SER A 77 2.62 -1.30 -11.11
C SER A 77 2.29 -2.67 -10.49
N ILE A 78 2.76 -3.78 -11.07
CA ILE A 78 2.40 -5.13 -10.60
C ILE A 78 2.83 -5.36 -9.13
N PRO A 79 4.05 -5.02 -8.70
CA PRO A 79 4.41 -5.17 -7.29
C PRO A 79 3.55 -4.30 -6.37
N VAL A 80 3.15 -3.11 -6.83
CA VAL A 80 2.27 -2.22 -6.07
C VAL A 80 0.91 -2.88 -5.85
N VAL A 81 0.32 -3.45 -6.90
CA VAL A 81 -0.94 -4.20 -6.80
C VAL A 81 -0.77 -5.44 -5.90
N ALA A 82 0.36 -6.14 -6.00
CA ALA A 82 0.64 -7.31 -5.18
C ALA A 82 0.69 -6.98 -3.68
N TRP A 83 1.35 -5.87 -3.32
CA TRP A 83 1.44 -5.36 -1.96
C TRP A 83 0.12 -4.80 -1.44
N TRP A 84 -0.58 -4.04 -2.28
CA TRP A 84 -1.89 -3.49 -1.94
C TRP A 84 -2.88 -4.61 -1.61
N SER A 85 -2.92 -5.63 -2.46
CA SER A 85 -3.78 -6.78 -2.31
C SER A 85 -3.40 -7.66 -1.11
N TRP A 86 -2.10 -7.75 -0.79
CA TRP A 86 -1.62 -8.42 0.42
C TRP A 86 -2.07 -7.69 1.70
N CYS A 87 -1.96 -6.36 1.73
CA CYS A 87 -2.34 -5.55 2.88
C CYS A 87 -3.85 -5.58 3.12
N THR A 88 -4.66 -5.34 2.09
CA THR A 88 -6.14 -5.35 2.18
C THR A 88 -6.65 -6.68 2.72
N ARG A 89 -6.13 -7.81 2.24
CA ARG A 89 -6.54 -9.13 2.73
C ARG A 89 -6.18 -9.40 4.19
N ARG A 90 -5.05 -8.85 4.67
CA ARG A 90 -4.61 -9.03 6.07
C ARG A 90 -5.32 -8.11 7.05
N LEU A 91 -5.64 -6.90 6.62
CA LEU A 91 -6.39 -5.98 7.47
C LEU A 91 -7.87 -6.37 7.55
N GLY A 92 -8.41 -7.04 6.51
CA GLY A 92 -9.79 -7.52 6.49
C GLY A 92 -10.83 -6.39 6.52
N LEU A 93 -10.42 -5.17 6.14
CA LEU A 93 -11.28 -4.00 6.19
C LEU A 93 -12.13 -3.89 4.93
N HIS A 94 -13.45 -3.75 5.12
CA HIS A 94 -14.35 -3.44 4.03
C HIS A 94 -14.03 -2.04 3.51
N THR A 95 -13.58 -1.97 2.26
CA THR A 95 -13.08 -0.75 1.63
C THR A 95 -13.68 -0.67 0.25
N ARG A 96 -14.22 0.49 -0.11
CA ARG A 96 -14.78 0.70 -1.45
C ARG A 96 -13.65 0.84 -2.45
N GLN A 97 -13.81 0.26 -3.65
CA GLN A 97 -12.77 0.32 -4.68
C GLN A 97 -12.35 1.76 -4.97
N ARG A 98 -13.33 2.64 -5.17
CA ARG A 98 -13.10 4.07 -5.45
C ARG A 98 -12.29 4.79 -4.37
N GLU A 99 -12.55 4.51 -3.09
CA GLU A 99 -11.81 5.14 -2.00
C GLU A 99 -10.35 4.71 -2.04
N ALA A 100 -10.12 3.41 -2.20
CA ALA A 100 -8.79 2.86 -2.23
C ALA A 100 -7.99 3.31 -3.46
N GLU A 101 -8.62 3.39 -4.64
CA GLU A 101 -8.04 4.01 -5.83
C GLU A 101 -7.73 5.50 -5.63
N SER A 102 -8.61 6.24 -4.96
CA SER A 102 -8.39 7.66 -4.65
C SER A 102 -7.18 7.86 -3.75
N TRP A 103 -6.96 6.99 -2.76
CA TRP A 103 -5.77 7.01 -1.91
C TRP A 103 -4.49 6.70 -2.70
N LEU A 104 -4.56 5.76 -3.63
CA LEU A 104 -3.44 5.40 -4.52
C LEU A 104 -3.08 6.57 -5.46
N VAL A 105 -4.08 7.21 -6.05
CA VAL A 105 -3.89 8.40 -6.90
C VAL A 105 -3.35 9.57 -6.10
N ALA A 106 -3.83 9.79 -4.88
CA ALA A 106 -3.27 10.78 -3.96
C ALA A 106 -1.78 10.52 -3.66
N GLY A 107 -1.39 9.26 -3.50
CA GLY A 107 0.01 8.86 -3.41
C GLY A 107 0.83 9.30 -4.63
N MET A 108 0.35 9.01 -5.84
CA MET A 108 1.00 9.44 -7.08
C MET A 108 1.10 10.97 -7.16
N LEU A 109 0.03 11.70 -6.81
CA LEU A 109 0.02 13.16 -6.81
C LEU A 109 0.98 13.75 -5.77
N SER A 110 1.17 13.08 -4.62
CA SER A 110 2.09 13.53 -3.58
C SER A 110 3.57 13.50 -4.01
N ALA A 111 3.91 12.74 -5.04
CA ALA A 111 5.26 12.72 -5.60
C ALA A 111 5.61 14.01 -6.38
N ILE A 112 4.63 14.71 -6.95
CA ILE A 112 4.85 15.96 -7.69
C ILE A 112 5.48 17.07 -6.80
N PRO A 113 4.88 17.45 -5.66
CA PRO A 113 5.50 18.44 -4.78
C PRO A 113 6.80 17.91 -4.16
N ALA A 114 6.91 16.61 -3.89
CA ALA A 114 8.14 16.04 -3.36
C ALA A 114 9.31 16.12 -4.36
N LEU A 115 9.07 15.83 -5.63
CA LEU A 115 10.04 16.02 -6.73
C LEU A 115 10.41 17.50 -6.87
N THR A 116 9.45 18.40 -6.75
CA THR A 116 9.73 19.85 -6.78
C THR A 116 10.67 20.25 -5.64
N ILE A 117 10.44 19.73 -4.42
CA ILE A 117 11.31 19.96 -3.27
C ILE A 117 12.72 19.39 -3.54
N ASN A 118 12.82 18.12 -3.92
CA ASN A 118 14.10 17.42 -4.02
C ASN A 118 14.93 17.83 -5.24
N SER A 119 14.30 18.16 -6.36
CA SER A 119 14.98 18.42 -7.63
C SER A 119 15.11 19.91 -7.95
N MET A 120 14.35 20.80 -7.30
CA MET A 120 14.43 22.25 -7.55
C MET A 120 14.76 23.02 -6.27
N ILE A 121 13.93 22.94 -5.24
CA ILE A 121 14.05 23.82 -4.07
C ILE A 121 15.30 23.49 -3.26
N PHE A 122 15.52 22.21 -2.94
CA PHE A 122 16.62 21.78 -2.09
C PHE A 122 17.99 22.07 -2.70
N PRO A 123 18.28 21.72 -3.98
CA PRO A 123 19.58 22.05 -4.58
C PRO A 123 19.87 23.54 -4.62
N ILE A 124 18.86 24.37 -4.93
CA ILE A 124 19.02 25.84 -4.96
C ILE A 124 19.36 26.38 -3.57
N VAL A 125 18.60 25.98 -2.54
CA VAL A 125 18.79 26.50 -1.19
C VAL A 125 20.07 25.94 -0.57
N ALA A 126 20.26 24.62 -0.60
CA ALA A 126 21.40 23.95 -0.02
C ALA A 126 22.71 24.34 -0.71
N GLY A 127 22.70 24.55 -2.02
CA GLY A 127 23.87 25.00 -2.79
C GLY A 127 24.36 26.41 -2.44
N THR A 128 23.57 27.21 -1.72
CA THR A 128 24.06 28.50 -1.18
C THR A 128 24.91 28.34 0.10
N ILE A 129 24.84 27.17 0.75
CA ILE A 129 25.46 26.91 2.07
C ILE A 129 26.52 25.82 1.96
N PHE A 130 26.28 24.80 1.15
CA PHE A 130 27.09 23.59 1.02
C PHE A 130 27.73 23.49 -0.37
N SER A 131 28.82 22.74 -0.48
CA SER A 131 29.42 22.39 -1.79
C SER A 131 28.51 21.45 -2.57
N ASP A 132 28.63 21.45 -3.91
CA ASP A 132 27.86 20.59 -4.81
C ASP A 132 27.92 19.10 -4.37
N TYR A 133 29.11 18.62 -4.04
CA TYR A 133 29.30 17.27 -3.50
C TYR A 133 28.48 16.99 -2.24
N MET A 134 28.44 17.94 -1.29
CA MET A 134 27.67 17.76 -0.06
C MET A 134 26.16 17.83 -0.34
N VAL A 135 25.72 18.66 -1.30
CA VAL A 135 24.32 18.70 -1.74
C VAL A 135 23.89 17.37 -2.34
N GLU A 136 24.73 16.75 -3.18
CA GLU A 136 24.47 15.42 -3.76
C GLU A 136 24.34 14.33 -2.68
N LEU A 137 25.10 14.42 -1.59
CA LEU A 137 25.00 13.51 -0.45
C LEU A 137 23.77 13.76 0.42
N LEU A 138 23.44 15.03 0.70
CA LEU A 138 22.32 15.38 1.57
C LEU A 138 20.97 15.20 0.89
N LEU A 139 20.91 15.25 -0.45
CA LEU A 139 19.66 15.09 -1.19
C LEU A 139 18.98 13.74 -0.90
N PRO A 140 19.60 12.57 -1.13
CA PRO A 140 18.96 11.28 -0.86
C PRO A 140 18.82 10.97 0.64
N VAL A 141 19.69 11.53 1.50
CA VAL A 141 19.74 11.18 2.93
C VAL A 141 18.85 12.08 3.80
N VAL A 142 18.65 13.32 3.41
CA VAL A 142 17.92 14.33 4.20
C VAL A 142 16.74 14.89 3.43
N SER A 143 16.97 15.45 2.24
CA SER A 143 15.89 16.10 1.49
C SER A 143 14.79 15.12 1.11
N ALA A 144 15.15 14.00 0.49
CA ALA A 144 14.19 13.02 0.02
C ALA A 144 13.36 12.43 1.18
N PRO A 145 13.94 11.92 2.27
CA PRO A 145 13.17 11.43 3.40
C PRO A 145 12.25 12.48 4.02
N ILE A 146 12.71 13.73 4.18
CA ILE A 146 11.89 14.77 4.80
C ILE A 146 10.79 15.23 3.85
N GLY A 147 11.16 15.65 2.64
CA GLY A 147 10.24 16.19 1.65
C GLY A 147 9.17 15.18 1.24
N GLU A 148 9.58 13.95 0.94
CA GLU A 148 8.64 12.92 0.50
C GLU A 148 7.68 12.48 1.60
N GLU A 149 8.16 12.22 2.82
CA GLU A 149 7.30 11.77 3.91
C GLU A 149 6.34 12.87 4.38
N ILE A 150 6.74 14.15 4.34
CA ILE A 150 5.83 15.27 4.59
C ILE A 150 4.74 15.32 3.51
N CYS A 151 5.12 15.27 2.23
CA CYS A 151 4.15 15.32 1.14
C CYS A 151 3.15 14.15 1.22
N LYS A 152 3.63 12.91 1.40
CA LYS A 152 2.76 11.74 1.59
C LYS A 152 1.86 11.92 2.81
N GLY A 153 2.42 12.35 3.95
CA GLY A 153 1.69 12.59 5.19
C GLY A 153 0.57 13.62 5.05
N LEU A 154 0.78 14.69 4.29
CA LEU A 154 -0.25 15.69 3.98
C LEU A 154 -1.39 15.10 3.16
N PHE A 155 -1.10 14.23 2.19
CA PHE A 155 -2.14 13.53 1.43
C PHE A 155 -2.88 12.49 2.27
N VAL A 156 -2.21 11.82 3.23
CA VAL A 156 -2.90 10.99 4.24
C VAL A 156 -3.85 11.85 5.07
N LEU A 157 -3.41 13.03 5.51
CA LEU A 157 -4.23 13.97 6.27
C LEU A 157 -5.44 14.48 5.46
N ALA A 158 -5.32 14.62 4.13
CA ALA A 158 -6.45 14.99 3.28
C ALA A 158 -7.62 14.00 3.36
N PHE A 159 -7.36 12.74 3.75
CA PHE A 159 -8.38 11.71 3.99
C PHE A 159 -8.71 11.52 5.47
N TYR A 160 -8.47 12.51 6.34
CA TYR A 160 -8.77 12.41 7.78
C TYR A 160 -10.22 12.01 8.07
N SER A 161 -11.18 12.40 7.21
CA SER A 161 -12.60 12.06 7.35
C SER A 161 -12.88 10.58 7.13
N SER A 162 -12.06 9.89 6.34
CA SER A 162 -12.13 8.44 6.09
C SER A 162 -11.43 7.62 7.18
N ILE A 163 -10.69 8.27 8.11
CA ILE A 163 -9.96 7.59 9.18
C ILE A 163 -10.86 7.46 10.42
N ASP A 164 -11.36 6.25 10.64
CA ASP A 164 -12.18 5.87 11.80
C ASP A 164 -11.37 5.20 12.93
N SER A 165 -10.26 4.56 12.58
CA SER A 165 -9.46 3.71 13.46
C SER A 165 -7.97 3.76 13.10
N PRO A 166 -7.06 3.39 14.01
CA PRO A 166 -5.63 3.23 13.68
C PRO A 166 -5.39 2.24 12.54
N LYS A 167 -6.19 1.17 12.46
CA LYS A 167 -6.16 0.17 11.41
C LYS A 167 -6.51 0.75 10.04
N ARG A 168 -7.58 1.54 9.95
CA ARG A 168 -7.94 2.27 8.72
C ARG A 168 -6.92 3.35 8.37
N GLY A 169 -6.40 4.07 9.37
CA GLY A 169 -5.31 5.03 9.19
C GLY A 169 -4.08 4.38 8.56
N PHE A 170 -3.67 3.19 9.05
CA PHE A 170 -2.60 2.40 8.43
C PHE A 170 -2.93 2.04 6.98
N GLN A 171 -4.15 1.55 6.69
CA GLN A 171 -4.56 1.17 5.34
C GLN A 171 -4.45 2.34 4.35
N ILE A 172 -4.94 3.51 4.74
CA ILE A 172 -4.88 4.74 3.93
C ILE A 172 -3.42 5.14 3.72
N GLY A 173 -2.64 5.24 4.79
CA GLY A 173 -1.21 5.57 4.71
C GLY A 173 -0.42 4.60 3.84
N PHE A 174 -0.66 3.31 4.00
CA PHE A 174 -0.03 2.25 3.21
C PHE A 174 -0.35 2.39 1.72
N THR A 175 -1.61 2.69 1.39
CA THR A 175 -2.06 2.87 -0.01
C THR A 175 -1.50 4.15 -0.63
N VAL A 176 -1.43 5.26 0.12
CA VAL A 176 -0.78 6.50 -0.31
C VAL A 176 0.71 6.26 -0.57
N GLY A 177 1.41 5.57 0.34
CA GLY A 177 2.82 5.23 0.16
C GLY A 177 3.08 4.36 -1.07
N LEU A 178 2.20 3.39 -1.33
CA LEU A 178 2.23 2.58 -2.55
C LEU A 178 2.03 3.41 -3.83
N GLY A 179 1.12 4.38 -3.81
CA GLY A 179 0.89 5.28 -4.94
C GLY A 179 2.11 6.15 -5.23
N PHE A 180 2.77 6.66 -4.19
CA PHE A 180 4.03 7.38 -4.35
C PHE A 180 5.11 6.49 -4.98
N ALA A 181 5.30 5.30 -4.43
CA ALA A 181 6.28 4.33 -4.93
C ALA A 181 5.99 3.92 -6.38
N MET A 182 4.73 3.91 -6.80
CA MET A 182 4.33 3.62 -8.17
C MET A 182 4.88 4.66 -9.15
N LEU A 183 4.68 5.95 -8.88
CA LEU A 183 5.18 7.02 -9.77
C LEU A 183 6.70 7.08 -9.75
N GLU A 184 7.29 6.96 -8.56
CA GLU A 184 8.74 6.96 -8.40
C GLU A 184 9.38 5.78 -9.17
N ASN A 185 8.85 4.56 -9.01
CA ASN A 185 9.32 3.38 -9.73
C ASN A 185 9.24 3.57 -11.25
N LEU A 186 8.16 4.20 -11.76
CA LEU A 186 8.03 4.51 -13.17
C LEU A 186 9.15 5.43 -13.67
N ILE A 187 9.46 6.51 -12.93
CA ILE A 187 10.53 7.46 -13.27
C ILE A 187 11.88 6.74 -13.34
N TYR A 188 12.21 5.93 -12.34
CA TYR A 188 13.48 5.21 -12.31
C TYR A 188 13.59 4.18 -13.43
N ILE A 189 12.55 3.37 -13.66
CA ILE A 189 12.54 2.39 -14.75
C ILE A 189 12.71 3.08 -16.11
N LEU A 190 11.99 4.18 -16.36
CA LEU A 190 12.12 4.97 -17.59
C LEU A 190 13.52 5.56 -17.75
N SER A 191 14.09 6.15 -16.70
CA SER A 191 15.44 6.70 -16.74
C SER A 191 16.51 5.62 -17.00
N SER A 192 16.33 4.43 -16.42
CA SER A 192 17.26 3.31 -16.58
C SER A 192 17.22 2.68 -17.97
N ALA A 193 16.15 2.90 -18.74
CA ALA A 193 16.05 2.42 -20.12
C ALA A 193 17.13 3.04 -21.02
N PHE A 194 17.58 4.27 -20.72
CA PHE A 194 18.69 4.94 -21.42
C PHE A 194 20.06 4.32 -21.09
N GLY A 195 20.19 3.61 -19.97
CA GLY A 195 21.40 2.86 -19.59
C GLY A 195 21.50 1.47 -20.21
N GLY A 196 20.57 1.11 -21.09
CA GLY A 196 20.54 -0.19 -21.77
C GLY A 196 19.95 -1.33 -20.93
N PRO A 197 19.91 -2.56 -21.49
CA PRO A 197 19.21 -3.70 -20.89
C PRO A 197 19.69 -4.09 -19.47
N ILE A 198 20.99 -3.92 -19.20
CA ILE A 198 21.60 -4.26 -17.91
C ILE A 198 21.13 -3.28 -16.82
N ALA A 199 21.34 -1.98 -17.03
CA ALA A 199 20.95 -0.94 -16.07
C ALA A 199 19.45 -0.98 -15.79
N PHE A 200 18.67 -1.24 -16.83
CA PHE A 200 17.23 -1.42 -16.73
C PHE A 200 16.84 -2.62 -15.87
N THR A 201 17.36 -3.81 -16.17
CA THR A 201 17.04 -5.04 -15.44
C THR A 201 17.45 -4.94 -13.97
N MET A 202 18.62 -4.35 -13.70
CA MET A 202 19.10 -4.10 -12.33
C MET A 202 18.20 -3.13 -11.57
N THR A 203 17.82 -2.01 -12.19
CA THR A 203 16.91 -1.03 -11.58
C THR A 203 15.55 -1.68 -11.28
N ALA A 204 15.00 -2.41 -12.25
CA ALA A 204 13.72 -3.10 -12.14
C ALA A 204 13.70 -4.13 -10.99
N LEU A 205 14.78 -4.89 -10.81
CA LEU A 205 14.96 -5.84 -9.71
C LEU A 205 14.98 -5.15 -8.34
N VAL A 206 15.87 -4.17 -8.18
CA VAL A 206 16.10 -3.50 -6.89
C VAL A 206 14.84 -2.74 -6.45
N ARG A 207 14.19 -2.03 -7.37
CA ARG A 207 13.01 -1.21 -7.05
C ARG A 207 11.74 -2.02 -6.91
N GLY A 208 11.49 -2.97 -7.81
CA GLY A 208 10.26 -3.73 -7.83
C GLY A 208 10.07 -4.63 -6.60
N ILE A 209 11.16 -5.14 -6.02
CA ILE A 209 11.12 -6.00 -4.82
C ILE A 209 11.37 -5.19 -3.54
N GLY A 210 12.19 -4.15 -3.61
CA GLY A 210 12.77 -3.55 -2.40
C GLY A 210 12.13 -2.26 -1.91
N SER A 211 12.20 -1.17 -2.67
CA SER A 211 11.82 0.14 -2.15
C SER A 211 10.30 0.27 -1.94
N ILE A 212 9.49 -0.35 -2.79
CA ILE A 212 8.01 -0.27 -2.77
C ILE A 212 7.40 -0.57 -1.39
N PRO A 213 7.68 -1.72 -0.73
CA PRO A 213 7.14 -1.98 0.61
C PRO A 213 7.63 -0.96 1.64
N GLY A 214 8.84 -0.42 1.51
CA GLY A 214 9.36 0.66 2.36
C GLY A 214 8.41 1.86 2.40
N HIS A 215 8.14 2.49 1.25
CA HIS A 215 7.23 3.65 1.17
C HIS A 215 5.86 3.35 1.79
N ALA A 216 5.33 2.15 1.52
CA ALA A 216 4.04 1.71 2.04
C ALA A 216 4.04 1.60 3.58
N PHE A 217 5.03 0.92 4.17
CA PHE A 217 5.11 0.77 5.62
C PHE A 217 5.38 2.10 6.33
N TRP A 218 6.31 2.91 5.83
CA TRP A 218 6.67 4.22 6.41
C TRP A 218 5.48 5.18 6.43
N THR A 219 4.82 5.35 5.28
CA THR A 219 3.61 6.19 5.20
C THR A 219 2.46 5.59 6.02
N GLY A 220 2.37 4.26 6.07
CA GLY A 220 1.43 3.53 6.93
C GLY A 220 1.55 3.89 8.40
N LEU A 221 2.77 4.02 8.94
CA LEU A 221 3.01 4.45 10.33
C LEU A 221 2.48 5.85 10.61
N THR A 222 2.70 6.81 9.69
CA THR A 222 2.10 8.15 9.77
C THR A 222 0.58 8.07 9.84
N GLY A 223 -0.03 7.24 8.99
CA GLY A 223 -1.48 6.99 8.98
C GLY A 223 -1.99 6.35 10.27
N THR A 224 -1.29 5.36 10.84
CA THR A 224 -1.65 4.76 12.12
C THR A 224 -1.62 5.77 13.25
N GLY A 225 -0.57 6.61 13.30
CA GLY A 225 -0.45 7.68 14.28
C GLY A 225 -1.59 8.68 14.21
N LEU A 226 -2.00 9.07 12.99
CA LEU A 226 -3.15 9.93 12.77
C LEU A 226 -4.47 9.25 13.23
N GLY A 227 -4.65 7.96 12.94
CA GLY A 227 -5.83 7.22 13.36
C GLY A 227 -5.98 7.12 14.88
N TRP A 228 -4.90 6.86 15.62
CA TRP A 228 -4.91 6.91 17.09
C TRP A 228 -5.28 8.29 17.63
N TYR A 229 -4.71 9.34 17.03
CA TYR A 229 -4.96 10.71 17.44
C TYR A 229 -6.43 11.11 17.23
N LEU A 230 -6.99 10.83 16.04
CA LEU A 230 -8.39 11.14 15.72
C LEU A 230 -9.37 10.34 16.58
N MET A 231 -9.10 9.06 16.82
CA MET A 231 -9.91 8.23 17.72
C MET A 231 -9.90 8.77 19.15
N THR A 232 -8.74 9.13 19.67
CA THR A 232 -8.60 9.69 21.04
C THR A 232 -9.28 11.04 21.17
N GLN A 233 -9.19 11.90 20.14
CA GLN A 233 -9.89 13.18 20.07
C GLN A 233 -11.41 13.00 20.11
N LYS A 234 -11.95 12.09 19.29
CA LYS A 234 -13.38 11.77 19.27
C LYS A 234 -13.85 11.27 20.65
N ALA A 235 -13.12 10.34 21.26
CA ALA A 235 -13.45 9.84 22.60
C ALA A 235 -13.47 10.94 23.68
N LYS A 236 -12.51 11.87 23.65
CA LYS A 236 -12.48 13.03 24.57
C LYS A 236 -13.64 13.99 24.33
N GLY A 237 -14.00 14.24 23.07
CA GLY A 237 -15.15 15.09 22.71
C GLY A 237 -16.48 14.49 23.19
N SER A 238 -16.66 13.17 23.05
CA SER A 238 -17.84 12.46 23.53
C SER A 238 -17.96 12.46 25.06
N MET A 239 -16.85 12.42 25.81
CA MET A 239 -16.88 12.56 27.27
C MET A 239 -17.22 13.98 27.76
N GLY A 240 -17.00 15.01 26.92
CA GLY A 240 -17.35 16.40 27.22
C GLY A 240 -18.81 16.76 26.95
N VAL A 241 -19.53 15.94 26.18
CA VAL A 241 -20.98 16.04 26.01
C VAL A 241 -21.64 15.23 27.12
N GLN A 242 -21.70 15.81 28.33
CA GLN A 242 -22.69 15.37 29.31
C GLN A 242 -24.06 15.72 28.74
N THR A 243 -24.70 14.76 28.06
CA THR A 243 -26.15 14.76 27.95
C THR A 243 -26.70 14.94 29.38
N PRO A 244 -27.63 15.87 29.64
CA PRO A 244 -28.27 15.95 30.93
C PRO A 244 -28.77 14.55 31.25
N GLU A 245 -28.36 14.00 32.38
CA GLU A 245 -28.99 12.81 32.95
C GLU A 245 -30.48 13.13 33.03
N THR A 246 -31.26 12.59 32.10
CA THR A 246 -32.65 12.30 32.37
C THR A 246 -32.61 11.25 33.48
N VAL A 247 -32.67 11.74 34.72
CA VAL A 247 -33.05 10.97 35.89
C VAL A 247 -34.39 10.34 35.57
N GLY A 248 -34.33 9.07 35.21
CA GLY A 248 -35.48 8.28 34.81
C GLY A 248 -34.96 6.90 34.48
N GLU A 249 -35.04 6.01 35.48
CA GLU A 249 -34.96 4.55 35.43
C GLU A 249 -34.11 3.96 34.29
N LYS A 250 -33.07 3.20 34.69
CA LYS A 250 -32.60 2.07 33.88
C LYS A 250 -33.79 1.14 33.61
N LYS A 251 -34.53 1.38 32.53
CA LYS A 251 -35.22 0.32 31.82
C LYS A 251 -34.17 -0.34 30.96
N ASP A 252 -33.95 -1.61 31.24
CA ASP A 252 -33.22 -2.53 30.38
C ASP A 252 -33.61 -2.24 28.93
N VAL A 253 -32.72 -1.58 28.20
CA VAL A 253 -32.84 -1.49 26.74
C VAL A 253 -32.54 -2.91 26.30
N ALA A 254 -33.62 -3.70 26.17
CA ALA A 254 -33.58 -5.03 25.61
C ALA A 254 -32.72 -4.96 24.36
N GLN A 255 -31.60 -5.66 24.41
CA GLN A 255 -30.71 -5.87 23.28
C GLN A 255 -31.59 -6.31 22.10
N LEU A 256 -31.75 -5.44 21.10
CA LEU A 256 -32.61 -5.70 19.95
C LEU A 256 -32.00 -6.86 19.16
N ASP A 257 -32.46 -8.07 19.47
CA ASP A 257 -32.04 -9.31 18.86
C ASP A 257 -32.79 -9.46 17.53
N TRP A 258 -32.07 -9.27 16.42
CA TRP A 258 -32.64 -9.34 15.08
C TRP A 258 -32.93 -10.79 14.71
N LYS A 259 -34.17 -11.23 14.88
CA LYS A 259 -34.61 -12.57 14.48
C LYS A 259 -35.23 -12.56 13.07
N LEU A 260 -34.79 -13.50 12.24
CA LEU A 260 -35.33 -13.70 10.89
C LEU A 260 -36.69 -14.43 10.98
N LEU A 261 -37.69 -13.88 10.30
CA LEU A 261 -39.03 -14.46 10.17
C LEU A 261 -39.15 -15.15 8.81
N ASP A 262 -39.66 -16.38 8.78
CA ASP A 262 -40.01 -17.06 7.53
C ASP A 262 -41.27 -16.41 6.92
N PRO A 263 -41.21 -15.89 5.68
CA PRO A 263 -42.34 -15.20 5.05
C PRO A 263 -43.60 -16.05 4.83
N LYS A 264 -43.49 -17.39 4.85
CA LYS A 264 -44.63 -18.30 4.59
C LYS A 264 -45.29 -18.81 5.86
N SER A 265 -44.52 -19.07 6.91
CA SER A 265 -44.99 -19.66 8.16
C SER A 265 -45.18 -18.62 9.27
N GLY A 266 -44.50 -17.47 9.19
CA GLY A 266 -44.56 -16.43 10.22
C GLY A 266 -43.85 -16.80 11.52
N GLU A 267 -43.10 -17.91 11.54
CA GLU A 267 -42.31 -18.34 12.70
C GLU A 267 -40.87 -17.79 12.63
N PHE A 268 -40.25 -17.65 13.81
CA PHE A 268 -38.86 -17.22 13.92
C PHE A 268 -37.93 -18.38 13.56
N VAL A 269 -36.99 -18.13 12.65
CA VAL A 269 -36.01 -19.12 12.22
C VAL A 269 -34.82 -19.07 13.18
N GLY A 270 -34.59 -20.16 13.94
CA GLY A 270 -33.37 -20.36 14.73
C GLY A 270 -33.56 -20.52 16.25
N GLU A 271 -34.62 -21.18 16.71
CA GLU A 271 -34.62 -21.77 18.06
C GLU A 271 -33.87 -23.09 18.04
N ASP A 272 -32.54 -23.03 18.12
CA ASP A 272 -31.75 -24.14 18.68
C ASP A 272 -30.43 -23.58 19.21
N GLU A 273 -30.23 -23.76 20.51
CA GLU A 273 -28.95 -23.51 21.17
C GLU A 273 -27.86 -24.37 20.52
N SER A 274 -26.69 -23.75 20.31
CA SER A 274 -25.39 -24.33 19.94
C SER A 274 -24.99 -24.34 18.43
N ASN A 275 -24.06 -23.44 18.12
CA ASN A 275 -22.94 -23.60 17.17
C ASN A 275 -23.17 -23.89 15.68
N SER A 276 -24.36 -23.75 15.11
CA SER A 276 -24.51 -23.72 13.65
C SER A 276 -25.05 -22.39 13.15
N ALA A 277 -24.17 -21.53 12.64
CA ALA A 277 -24.57 -20.37 11.85
C ALA A 277 -25.39 -20.86 10.64
N VAL A 278 -26.70 -20.59 10.67
CA VAL A 278 -27.62 -20.95 9.58
C VAL A 278 -27.28 -20.07 8.39
N VAL A 279 -26.69 -20.72 7.40
CA VAL A 279 -26.36 -20.17 6.09
C VAL A 279 -27.68 -19.95 5.33
N ALA A 280 -27.94 -18.72 4.88
CA ALA A 280 -29.15 -18.40 4.12
C ALA A 280 -29.30 -19.34 2.88
N PRO A 281 -30.53 -19.64 2.42
CA PRO A 281 -30.73 -20.50 1.24
C PRO A 281 -30.04 -19.97 -0.02
N ALA A 282 -29.88 -18.64 -0.13
CA ALA A 282 -29.13 -18.00 -1.20
C ALA A 282 -27.62 -18.34 -1.17
N THR A 283 -27.06 -18.64 0.01
CA THR A 283 -25.66 -19.04 0.14
C THR A 283 -25.43 -20.53 -0.13
N GLN A 284 -26.47 -21.38 -0.13
CA GLN A 284 -26.37 -22.76 -0.63
C GLN A 284 -26.35 -22.83 -2.16
N LEU A 285 -27.12 -21.97 -2.84
CA LEU A 285 -27.11 -21.85 -4.31
C LEU A 285 -25.82 -21.22 -4.87
N LEU A 286 -25.15 -20.38 -4.07
CA LEU A 286 -23.82 -19.84 -4.34
C LEU A 286 -22.69 -20.71 -3.76
N GLY A 287 -23.01 -21.93 -3.30
CA GLY A 287 -22.16 -22.81 -2.49
C GLY A 287 -20.85 -23.27 -3.13
N GLU A 288 -20.65 -23.03 -4.43
CA GLU A 288 -19.39 -23.35 -5.14
C GLU A 288 -18.58 -22.12 -5.57
N PHE A 289 -19.09 -20.90 -5.42
CA PHE A 289 -18.34 -19.67 -5.74
C PHE A 289 -17.96 -18.91 -4.47
N ARG A 290 -17.35 -19.62 -3.51
CA ARG A 290 -16.50 -18.95 -2.52
C ARG A 290 -15.26 -18.47 -3.25
N LEU A 291 -15.32 -17.27 -3.83
CA LEU A 291 -14.13 -16.48 -4.05
C LEU A 291 -13.30 -16.56 -2.75
N PRO A 292 -11.99 -16.85 -2.81
CA PRO A 292 -11.10 -16.79 -1.65
C PRO A 292 -10.89 -15.32 -1.27
N LEU A 293 -11.98 -14.64 -0.94
CA LEU A 293 -12.04 -13.29 -0.43
C LEU A 293 -11.77 -13.41 1.07
N LEU A 294 -10.52 -13.09 1.41
CA LEU A 294 -10.00 -12.90 2.77
C LEU A 294 -9.69 -14.24 3.48
N GLU A 295 -8.41 -14.52 3.69
CA GLU A 295 -7.99 -15.52 4.69
C GLU A 295 -8.63 -15.14 6.04
N PRO A 296 -9.16 -16.09 6.81
CA PRO A 296 -9.87 -15.79 8.04
C PRO A 296 -8.98 -15.04 9.03
N MET A 297 -9.42 -13.83 9.42
CA MET A 297 -8.78 -12.90 10.37
C MET A 297 -8.37 -13.54 11.71
N SER A 298 -8.99 -14.67 12.08
CA SER A 298 -8.86 -15.31 13.39
C SER A 298 -7.50 -15.91 13.71
N LYS A 299 -6.59 -16.09 12.73
CA LYS A 299 -5.25 -16.66 12.99
C LYS A 299 -4.19 -15.65 13.39
N LEU A 300 -4.44 -14.35 13.27
CA LEU A 300 -3.45 -13.29 13.53
C LEU A 300 -3.72 -12.44 14.77
N GLU A 301 -4.96 -12.41 15.26
CA GLU A 301 -5.31 -11.76 16.53
C GLU A 301 -4.65 -12.51 17.71
N GLY A 302 -3.98 -11.77 18.59
CA GLY A 302 -3.32 -12.34 19.78
C GLY A 302 -1.86 -12.77 19.60
N LEU A 303 -1.32 -12.75 18.36
CA LEU A 303 0.12 -12.84 18.14
C LEU A 303 0.73 -11.46 18.38
N GLY A 304 1.70 -11.38 19.31
CA GLY A 304 2.42 -10.14 19.60
C GLY A 304 2.97 -9.46 18.34
N GLY A 305 2.96 -8.12 18.34
CA GLY A 305 3.41 -7.28 17.22
C GLY A 305 4.24 -6.10 17.70
N LEU A 306 4.82 -5.36 16.75
CA LEU A 306 5.55 -4.14 17.07
C LEU A 306 4.59 -3.05 17.56
N PRO A 307 5.01 -2.21 18.52
CA PRO A 307 4.18 -1.11 19.00
C PRO A 307 3.91 -0.11 17.87
N THR A 308 2.64 0.27 17.70
CA THR A 308 2.23 1.26 16.70
C THR A 308 2.35 2.69 17.25
N PRO A 309 2.73 3.68 16.42
CA PRO A 309 2.77 5.07 16.85
C PRO A 309 1.36 5.55 17.21
N LYS A 310 1.23 6.24 18.35
CA LYS A 310 -0.06 6.77 18.85
C LYS A 310 -0.28 8.25 18.50
N HIS A 311 0.67 8.88 17.80
CA HIS A 311 0.62 10.29 17.43
C HIS A 311 1.13 10.46 15.99
N PRO A 312 0.52 11.33 15.17
CA PRO A 312 0.89 11.51 13.76
C PRO A 312 2.35 11.95 13.59
N ILE A 313 2.84 12.87 14.43
CA ILE A 313 4.24 13.33 14.37
C ILE A 313 5.22 12.19 14.67
N ILE A 314 4.90 11.30 15.62
CA ILE A 314 5.78 10.15 15.92
C ILE A 314 5.80 9.20 14.72
N GLY A 315 4.64 8.94 14.11
CA GLY A 315 4.57 8.14 12.89
C GLY A 315 5.41 8.74 11.75
N LEU A 316 5.29 10.05 11.54
CA LEU A 316 6.05 10.78 10.51
C LEU A 316 7.56 10.76 10.76
N LEU A 317 8.01 10.98 12.00
CA LEU A 317 9.43 10.94 12.33
C LEU A 317 10.01 9.53 12.16
N LEU A 318 9.25 8.48 12.50
CA LEU A 318 9.65 7.09 12.22
C LEU A 318 9.72 6.81 10.72
N ALA A 319 8.78 7.35 9.94
CA ALA A 319 8.79 7.24 8.48
C ALA A 319 10.05 7.88 7.88
N MET A 320 10.34 9.13 8.28
CA MET A 320 11.54 9.86 7.86
C MET A 320 12.82 9.14 8.27
N ALA A 321 12.90 8.63 9.51
CA ALA A 321 14.07 7.92 10.00
C ALA A 321 14.30 6.59 9.25
N GLY A 322 13.23 5.81 9.01
CA GLY A 322 13.33 4.56 8.25
C GLY A 322 13.75 4.79 6.80
N HIS A 323 13.21 5.83 6.17
CA HIS A 323 13.57 6.22 4.81
C HIS A 323 15.00 6.78 4.73
N ALA A 324 15.39 7.67 5.65
CA ALA A 324 16.75 8.20 5.74
C ALA A 324 17.79 7.10 6.04
N PHE A 325 17.43 6.11 6.85
CA PHE A 325 18.29 4.94 7.07
C PHE A 325 18.49 4.12 5.79
N TRP A 326 17.42 3.89 5.03
CA TRP A 326 17.50 3.17 3.76
C TRP A 326 18.46 3.88 2.78
N ASN A 327 18.23 5.17 2.53
CA ASN A 327 19.03 5.93 1.58
C ASN A 327 20.43 6.21 2.13
N GLY A 328 20.54 6.62 3.39
CA GLY A 328 21.81 6.93 4.05
C GLY A 328 22.74 5.73 4.14
N SER A 329 22.22 4.52 4.38
CA SER A 329 23.06 3.33 4.40
C SER A 329 23.59 2.98 3.00
N LEU A 330 22.81 3.17 1.93
CA LEU A 330 23.26 2.99 0.54
C LEU A 330 24.28 4.07 0.13
N THR A 331 24.04 5.33 0.50
CA THR A 331 24.99 6.43 0.26
C THR A 331 26.31 6.18 0.99
N LEU A 332 26.26 5.82 2.28
CA LEU A 332 27.45 5.50 3.07
C LEU A 332 28.24 4.33 2.46
N LEU A 333 27.53 3.31 1.97
CA LEU A 333 28.15 2.17 1.30
C LEU A 333 28.91 2.59 0.05
N GLY A 334 28.34 3.51 -0.75
CA GLY A 334 29.02 4.13 -1.89
C GLY A 334 30.30 4.84 -1.48
N LEU A 335 30.23 5.71 -0.46
CA LEU A 335 31.39 6.44 0.06
C LEU A 335 32.50 5.54 0.56
N VAL A 336 32.16 4.49 1.33
CA VAL A 336 33.13 3.53 1.86
C VAL A 336 33.77 2.74 0.71
N ALA A 337 32.99 2.37 -0.31
CA ALA A 337 33.50 1.61 -1.43
C ALA A 337 34.44 2.43 -2.32
N GLU A 338 34.13 3.70 -2.54
CA GLU A 338 35.01 4.67 -3.20
C GLU A 338 36.31 4.86 -2.42
N ALA A 339 36.22 5.09 -1.10
CA ALA A 339 37.39 5.25 -0.23
C ALA A 339 38.29 4.00 -0.20
N ALA A 340 37.70 2.81 -0.37
CA ALA A 340 38.41 1.54 -0.44
C ALA A 340 38.95 1.21 -1.86
N ASN A 341 38.75 2.09 -2.85
CA ASN A 341 39.13 1.87 -4.26
C ASN A 341 38.61 0.54 -4.84
N LEU A 342 37.38 0.17 -4.51
CA LEU A 342 36.76 -1.05 -5.04
C LEU A 342 36.43 -0.89 -6.53
N SER A 343 36.46 -1.99 -7.28
CA SER A 343 36.03 -1.98 -8.68
C SER A 343 34.51 -1.82 -8.80
N GLU A 344 34.03 -1.28 -9.92
CA GLU A 344 32.58 -1.13 -10.19
C GLU A 344 31.81 -2.43 -10.01
N PHE A 345 32.42 -3.56 -10.37
CA PHE A 345 31.83 -4.89 -10.19
C PHE A 345 31.67 -5.25 -8.71
N GLN A 346 32.68 -4.97 -7.88
CA GLN A 346 32.62 -5.20 -6.43
C GLN A 346 31.57 -4.30 -5.77
N ILE A 347 31.53 -3.02 -6.17
CA ILE A 347 30.50 -2.07 -5.73
C ILE A 347 29.11 -2.62 -6.05
N GLY A 348 28.87 -3.03 -7.30
CA GLY A 348 27.60 -3.60 -7.72
C GLY A 348 27.15 -4.80 -6.86
N ILE A 349 28.06 -5.74 -6.58
CA ILE A 349 27.76 -6.90 -5.72
C ILE A 349 27.38 -6.46 -4.30
N ILE A 350 28.18 -5.57 -3.72
CA ILE A 350 27.96 -5.07 -2.35
C ILE A 350 26.61 -4.34 -2.25
N PHE A 351 26.26 -3.52 -3.24
CA PHE A 351 24.95 -2.85 -3.32
C PHE A 351 23.79 -3.83 -3.42
N VAL A 352 23.91 -4.89 -4.22
CA VAL A 352 22.87 -5.92 -4.34
C VAL A 352 22.69 -6.68 -3.01
N ILE A 353 23.80 -7.07 -2.37
CA ILE A 353 23.77 -7.77 -1.08
C ILE A 353 23.13 -6.87 -0.01
N TRP A 354 23.57 -5.61 0.10
CA TRP A 354 23.02 -4.69 1.09
C TRP A 354 21.54 -4.38 0.81
N SER A 355 21.16 -4.21 -0.45
CA SER A 355 19.76 -4.06 -0.83
C SER A 355 18.95 -5.28 -0.38
N ALA A 356 19.43 -6.50 -0.61
CA ALA A 356 18.74 -7.72 -0.14
C ALA A 356 18.58 -7.76 1.39
N VAL A 357 19.59 -7.30 2.15
CA VAL A 357 19.51 -7.16 3.62
C VAL A 357 18.45 -6.14 4.00
N LEU A 358 18.45 -4.96 3.38
CA LEU A 358 17.45 -3.93 3.63
C LEU A 358 16.02 -4.41 3.30
N VAL A 359 15.84 -5.06 2.15
CA VAL A 359 14.56 -5.69 1.74
C VAL A 359 14.11 -6.69 2.80
N THR A 360 14.98 -7.60 3.20
CA THR A 360 14.63 -8.62 4.22
C THR A 360 14.27 -7.96 5.55
N GLY A 361 15.02 -6.92 5.95
CA GLY A 361 14.75 -6.14 7.15
C GLY A 361 13.38 -5.47 7.12
N ILE A 362 13.04 -4.74 6.05
CA ILE A 362 11.75 -4.07 5.94
C ILE A 362 10.59 -5.07 5.89
N LEU A 363 10.78 -6.25 5.29
CA LEU A 363 9.78 -7.30 5.30
C LEU A 363 9.54 -7.81 6.72
N LEU A 364 10.60 -8.10 7.48
CA LEU A 364 10.49 -8.57 8.88
C LEU A 364 9.84 -7.50 9.77
N ILE A 365 10.28 -6.26 9.66
CA ILE A 365 9.70 -5.12 10.40
C ILE A 365 8.24 -4.92 9.99
N GLY A 366 7.95 -4.92 8.69
CA GLY A 366 6.60 -4.74 8.15
C GLY A 366 5.62 -5.82 8.60
N TRP A 367 6.08 -7.07 8.70
CA TRP A 367 5.33 -8.15 9.33
C TRP A 367 5.02 -7.88 10.81
N GLY A 368 6.00 -7.36 11.57
CA GLY A 368 5.81 -6.95 12.96
C GLY A 368 4.84 -5.78 13.10
N ILE A 369 4.94 -4.77 12.22
CA ILE A 369 4.04 -3.61 12.16
C ILE A 369 2.61 -4.08 11.90
N ILE A 370 2.37 -4.93 10.91
CA ILE A 370 1.03 -5.40 10.58
C ILE A 370 0.39 -6.19 11.72
N ARG A 371 1.14 -7.04 12.42
CA ARG A 371 0.64 -7.71 13.63
C ARG A 371 0.24 -6.69 14.69
N GLY A 372 1.06 -5.65 14.90
CA GLY A 372 0.75 -4.56 15.80
C GLY A 372 -0.53 -3.82 15.41
N VAL A 373 -0.69 -3.49 14.13
CA VAL A 373 -1.85 -2.80 13.57
C VAL A 373 -3.12 -3.65 13.65
N ILE A 374 -3.05 -4.96 13.39
CA ILE A 374 -4.19 -5.88 13.50
C ILE A 374 -4.74 -5.91 14.93
N ASN A 375 -3.87 -5.80 15.95
CA ASN A 375 -4.25 -5.75 17.36
C ASN A 375 -4.77 -4.36 17.81
N THR A 376 -4.89 -3.37 16.92
CA THR A 376 -5.48 -2.06 17.25
C THR A 376 -7.01 -2.09 17.18
N PRO A 377 -7.73 -1.15 17.84
CA PRO A 377 -9.19 -1.16 17.88
C PRO A 377 -9.83 -1.15 16.48
N ASN A 378 -10.88 -1.94 16.30
CA ASN A 378 -11.60 -2.03 15.04
C ASN A 378 -12.59 -0.87 14.86
N PRO A 379 -12.90 -0.47 13.60
CA PRO A 379 -13.86 0.60 13.27
C PRO A 379 -15.26 0.47 13.91
N HIS A 380 -15.67 -0.74 14.30
CA HIS A 380 -17.04 -1.05 14.75
C HIS A 380 -17.10 -1.64 16.18
N SER A 381 -16.07 -1.41 16.99
CA SER A 381 -16.00 -1.93 18.37
C SER A 381 -16.43 -0.91 19.45
N GLY A 382 -17.29 0.05 19.09
CA GLY A 382 -17.83 1.08 19.98
C GLY A 382 -19.34 1.09 20.02
#